data_AF-A0A2N0UJ02-F1
#
_entry.id   AF-A0A2N0UJ02-F1
#
_cell.length_a   1.000
_cell.length_b   1.000
_cell.length_c   1.000
_cell.angle_alpha   90.00
_cell.angle_beta   90.00
_cell.angle_gamma   90.00
#
_symmetry.space_group_name_H-M   'P 1'
#
loop_
_entity.id
_entity.type
_entity.pdbx_description
1 polymer ?
#
loop_
_entity_poly.entity_id
_entity_poly.type
_entity_poly.pdbx_seq_one_letter_code
_entity_poly.pdbx_strand_id
1 'polypeptide(L)'
;MPSFEEEAFNRAQQMHRKPQFNREAPRREVPKQPEKQEEPKSEIPEPPVPKKDDGLLNLMFKNKEQSLILLLVILLMEENTDPSVLLALMYLLM
;
A
#
# COMPACT_ATOMS: atom_id res chain seq x y z
N MET A 1 -13.09 -15.38 -27.33
CA MET A 1 -11.72 -14.85 -27.29
C MET A 1 -11.40 -14.65 -25.82
N PRO A 2 -10.47 -15.41 -25.21
CA PRO A 2 -10.03 -15.17 -23.83
C PRO A 2 -9.46 -13.75 -23.70
N SER A 3 -9.70 -13.09 -22.57
CA SER A 3 -9.12 -11.76 -22.34
C SER A 3 -7.62 -11.86 -22.10
N PHE A 4 -6.87 -10.83 -22.50
CA PHE A 4 -5.41 -10.77 -22.30
C PHE A 4 -5.02 -10.99 -20.82
N GLU A 5 -5.85 -10.52 -19.90
CA GLU A 5 -5.64 -10.63 -18.46
C GLU A 5 -5.76 -12.09 -17.97
N GLU A 6 -6.72 -12.83 -18.54
CA GLU A 6 -6.92 -14.26 -18.25
C GLU A 6 -5.79 -15.13 -18.83
N GLU A 7 -5.23 -14.76 -19.98
CA GLU A 7 -4.06 -15.43 -20.56
C GLU A 7 -2.79 -15.17 -19.73
N ALA A 8 -2.59 -13.92 -19.28
CA ALA A 8 -1.47 -13.55 -18.43
C ALA A 8 -1.48 -14.29 -17.09
N PHE A 9 -2.65 -14.41 -16.44
CA PHE A 9 -2.78 -15.11 -15.16
C PHE A 9 -2.52 -16.62 -15.29
N ASN A 10 -3.09 -17.26 -16.32
CA ASN A 10 -2.85 -18.68 -16.59
C ASN A 10 -1.38 -18.97 -16.88
N ARG A 11 -0.71 -18.09 -17.63
CA ARG A 11 0.73 -18.19 -17.92
C ARG A 11 1.58 -18.05 -16.66
N ALA A 12 1.23 -17.11 -15.78
CA ALA A 12 1.91 -16.94 -14.50
C ALA A 12 1.76 -18.18 -13.62
N GLN A 13 0.55 -18.73 -13.49
CA GLN A 13 0.34 -19.96 -12.72
C GLN A 13 1.10 -21.17 -13.28
N GLN A 14 1.19 -21.30 -14.62
CA GLN A 14 1.94 -22.38 -15.25
C GLN A 14 3.45 -22.30 -14.97
N MET A 15 4.02 -21.10 -14.90
CA MET A 15 5.43 -20.92 -14.52
C MET A 15 5.69 -21.17 -13.03
N HIS A 16 4.70 -20.89 -12.16
CA HIS A 16 4.81 -21.13 -10.71
C HIS A 16 4.50 -22.58 -10.33
N ARG A 17 3.85 -23.36 -11.21
CA ARG A 17 3.83 -24.81 -11.09
C ARG A 17 5.21 -25.36 -11.40
N LYS A 18 6.03 -25.43 -10.35
CA LYS A 18 7.26 -26.23 -10.35
C LYS A 18 6.95 -27.60 -10.97
N PRO A 19 7.65 -28.03 -12.03
CA PRO A 19 7.52 -29.40 -12.47
C PRO A 19 7.99 -30.26 -11.29
N GLN A 20 7.09 -31.03 -10.67
CA GLN A 20 7.49 -32.23 -9.96
C GLN A 20 7.99 -33.20 -11.02
N PHE A 21 9.19 -32.93 -11.52
CA PHE A 21 9.93 -33.89 -12.31
C PHE A 21 10.21 -35.05 -11.37
N ASN A 22 9.46 -36.12 -11.61
CA ASN A 22 9.55 -37.42 -10.99
C ASN A 22 11.03 -37.82 -10.87
N ARG A 23 11.63 -37.60 -9.70
CA ARG A 23 12.99 -38.07 -9.40
C ARG A 23 12.88 -39.26 -8.47
N GLU A 24 12.46 -40.38 -9.04
CA GLU A 24 13.15 -41.62 -8.69
C GLU A 24 14.62 -41.41 -9.05
N ALA A 25 15.51 -41.40 -8.05
CA ALA A 25 16.94 -41.48 -8.31
C ALA A 25 17.62 -42.31 -7.21
N PRO A 26 18.20 -43.48 -7.56
CA PRO A 26 19.11 -44.20 -6.68
C PRO A 26 20.52 -43.58 -6.72
N ARG A 27 21.21 -43.60 -5.56
CA ARG A 27 22.69 -43.50 -5.33
C ARG A 27 23.33 -42.11 -5.56
N ARG A 28 24.36 -41.64 -4.82
CA ARG A 28 25.33 -42.23 -3.85
C ARG A 28 26.08 -41.10 -3.10
N GLU A 29 26.18 -41.23 -1.77
CA GLU A 29 27.35 -41.07 -0.87
C GLU A 29 28.40 -39.91 -1.01
N VAL A 30 28.38 -39.02 0.01
CA VAL A 30 29.46 -38.24 0.73
C VAL A 30 30.42 -37.31 -0.04
N PRO A 31 31.29 -36.45 0.59
CA PRO A 31 31.27 -35.64 1.85
C PRO A 31 31.80 -34.16 1.68
N LYS A 32 31.72 -33.33 2.75
CA LYS A 32 32.56 -32.17 3.19
C LYS A 32 31.89 -30.78 3.32
N GLN A 33 31.94 -30.26 4.56
CA GLN A 33 31.84 -28.85 5.02
C GLN A 33 32.88 -27.95 4.31
N PRO A 34 32.71 -26.59 4.22
CA PRO A 34 32.56 -25.70 5.39
C PRO A 34 31.66 -24.46 5.22
N GLU A 35 31.48 -23.75 6.34
CA GLU A 35 31.06 -22.34 6.45
C GLU A 35 29.76 -21.92 5.77
N LYS A 36 28.73 -21.80 6.62
CA LYS A 36 27.55 -20.98 6.36
C LYS A 36 27.94 -19.49 6.49
N GLN A 37 28.80 -19.01 5.61
CA GLN A 37 28.91 -17.59 5.31
C GLN A 37 27.74 -17.21 4.39
N GLU A 38 27.20 -16.03 4.70
CA GLU A 38 26.13 -15.29 4.05
C GLU A 38 25.69 -15.75 2.66
N GLU A 39 24.41 -16.12 2.54
CA GLU A 39 23.67 -15.91 1.29
C GLU A 39 22.50 -14.97 1.56
N PRO A 40 22.27 -14.04 0.62
CA PRO A 40 21.75 -12.72 0.89
C PRO A 40 20.28 -12.81 1.28
N LYS A 41 19.86 -11.97 2.24
CA LYS A 41 18.47 -11.55 2.28
C LYS A 41 18.15 -11.01 0.88
N SER A 42 17.43 -11.79 0.07
CA SER A 42 16.72 -11.24 -1.06
C SER A 42 15.82 -10.14 -0.49
N GLU A 43 16.28 -8.91 -0.61
CA GLU A 43 15.44 -7.73 -0.67
C GLU A 43 14.49 -7.96 -1.83
N ILE A 44 13.40 -8.69 -1.57
CA ILE A 44 12.17 -8.48 -2.31
C ILE A 44 11.83 -7.04 -1.96
N PRO A 45 11.85 -6.07 -2.90
CA PRO A 45 11.27 -4.79 -2.62
C PRO A 45 9.82 -5.08 -2.29
N GLU A 46 9.42 -4.92 -1.03
CA GLU A 46 8.00 -4.90 -0.69
C GLU A 46 7.35 -3.95 -1.70
N PRO A 47 6.27 -4.37 -2.39
CA PRO A 47 5.55 -3.45 -3.26
C PRO A 47 5.23 -2.23 -2.39
N PRO A 48 5.52 -0.99 -2.85
CA PRO A 48 5.28 0.19 -2.05
C PRO A 48 3.81 0.15 -1.68
N VAL A 49 3.52 -0.18 -0.42
CA VAL A 49 2.17 -0.19 0.12
C VAL A 49 1.68 1.21 -0.17
N PRO A 50 0.59 1.40 -0.96
CA PRO A 50 0.07 2.72 -1.22
C PRO A 50 -0.17 3.33 0.16
N LYS A 51 0.65 4.32 0.50
CA LYS A 51 0.50 5.06 1.74
C LYS A 51 -0.87 5.68 1.61
N LYS A 52 -1.83 5.11 2.33
CA LYS A 52 -3.19 5.65 2.43
C LYS A 52 -3.01 7.14 2.64
N ASP A 53 -3.75 7.95 1.89
CA ASP A 53 -3.70 9.41 1.88
C ASP A 53 -4.12 10.05 3.22
N ASP A 54 -3.91 9.33 4.33
CA ASP A 54 -3.98 9.76 5.70
C ASP A 54 -3.22 11.08 5.89
N GLY A 55 -2.23 11.41 5.06
CA GLY A 55 -1.50 12.67 5.15
C GLY A 55 -2.38 13.93 5.14
N LEU A 56 -3.42 13.98 4.30
CA LEU A 56 -4.31 15.15 4.20
C LEU A 56 -5.31 15.18 5.35
N LEU A 57 -6.04 14.08 5.56
CA LEU A 57 -7.04 14.00 6.63
C LEU A 57 -6.38 14.12 8.00
N ASN A 58 -5.27 13.43 8.25
CA ASN A 58 -4.55 13.50 9.52
C ASN A 58 -3.93 14.88 9.76
N LEU A 59 -3.57 15.63 8.71
CA LEU A 59 -3.17 17.03 8.85
C LEU A 59 -4.34 17.93 9.24
N MET A 60 -5.54 17.65 8.71
CA MET A 60 -6.77 18.39 9.06
C MET A 60 -7.34 18.00 10.44
N PHE A 61 -7.16 16.75 10.89
CA PHE A 61 -7.62 16.24 12.19
C PHE A 61 -6.58 16.36 13.32
N LYS A 62 -5.37 16.81 13.00
CA LYS A 62 -4.26 16.97 13.95
C LYS A 62 -4.60 17.92 15.11
N ASN A 63 -5.40 18.95 14.81
CA ASN A 63 -5.89 19.91 15.79
C ASN A 63 -7.41 19.83 15.86
N LYS A 64 -7.95 19.47 17.03
CA LYS A 64 -9.40 19.30 17.23
C LYS A 64 -10.19 20.58 16.94
N GLU A 65 -9.62 21.72 17.30
CA GLU A 65 -10.24 23.05 17.10
C GLU A 65 -10.29 23.43 15.63
N GLN A 66 -9.15 23.35 14.92
CA GLN A 66 -9.11 23.64 13.49
C GLN A 66 -9.91 22.63 12.66
N SER A 67 -9.92 21.36 13.06
CA SER A 67 -10.76 20.34 12.43
C SER A 67 -12.25 20.70 12.55
N LEU A 68 -12.67 21.16 13.73
CA LEU A 68 -14.04 21.59 13.98
C LEU A 68 -14.37 22.87 13.19
N ILE A 69 -13.47 23.84 13.14
CA ILE A 69 -13.61 25.06 12.31
C ILE A 69 -13.74 24.69 10.83
N LEU A 70 -12.93 23.77 10.32
CA LEU A 70 -13.00 23.31 8.94
C LEU A 70 -14.32 22.59 8.64
N LEU A 71 -14.79 21.74 9.56
CA LEU A 71 -16.10 21.09 9.41
C LEU A 71 -17.23 22.12 9.37
N LEU A 72 -17.17 23.14 10.24
CA LEU A 72 -18.08 24.28 10.22
C LEU A 72 -18.03 24.99 8.87
N VAL A 73 -16.84 25.34 8.37
CA VAL A 73 -16.69 25.98 7.05
C VAL A 73 -17.37 25.17 5.94
N ILE A 74 -17.14 23.85 5.90
CA ILE A 74 -17.75 22.97 4.88
C ILE A 74 -19.27 22.94 5.02
N LEU A 75 -19.80 22.84 6.25
CA LEU A 75 -21.24 22.88 6.53
C LEU A 75 -21.86 24.22 6.14
N LEU A 76 -21.19 25.33 6.44
CA LEU A 76 -21.66 26.68 6.17
C LEU A 76 -21.57 27.05 4.67
N MET A 77 -20.71 26.38 3.88
CA MET A 77 -20.57 26.67 2.44
C MET A 77 -21.82 26.35 1.61
N GLU A 78 -22.67 25.40 2.04
CA GLU A 78 -23.93 25.10 1.35
C GLU A 78 -25.05 26.09 1.70
N GLU A 79 -24.93 26.82 2.80
CA GLU A 79 -25.95 27.71 3.32
C GLU A 79 -25.65 29.16 2.94
N ASN A 80 -26.69 30.00 2.75
CA ASN A 80 -26.52 31.46 2.57
C ASN A 80 -26.17 32.12 3.91
N THR A 81 -25.13 31.61 4.57
CA THR A 81 -24.65 32.08 5.86
C THR A 81 -23.95 33.42 5.72
N ASP A 82 -23.89 34.15 6.84
CA ASP A 82 -23.27 35.47 6.87
C ASP A 82 -21.79 35.38 6.42
N PRO A 83 -21.37 36.12 5.38
CA PRO A 83 -19.99 36.09 4.88
C PRO A 83 -18.98 36.48 5.96
N SER A 84 -19.40 37.25 6.97
CA SER A 84 -18.56 37.62 8.12
C SER A 84 -18.21 36.41 8.99
N VAL A 85 -19.13 35.45 9.13
CA VAL A 85 -18.88 34.21 9.89
C VAL A 85 -17.88 33.35 9.15
N LEU A 86 -18.03 33.22 7.83
CA LEU A 86 -17.06 32.50 7.01
C LEU A 86 -15.67 33.12 7.10
N LEU A 87 -15.58 34.45 7.05
CA LEU A 87 -14.32 35.18 7.24
C LEU A 87 -13.72 35.00 8.64
N ALA A 88 -14.54 35.00 9.70
CA ALA A 88 -14.07 34.76 11.06
C ALA A 88 -13.51 33.33 11.23
N LEU A 89 -14.17 32.33 10.63
CA LEU A 89 -13.70 30.95 10.62
C LEU A 89 -12.40 30.80 9.82
N MET A 90 -12.27 31.49 8.68
CA MET A 90 -11.00 31.56 7.93
C MET A 90 -9.88 32.24 8.73
N TYR A 91 -10.19 33.30 9.47
CA TYR A 91 -9.21 33.97 10.34
C TYR A 91 -8.73 33.09 11.48
N LEU A 92 -9.62 32.28 12.08
CA LEU A 92 -9.25 31.30 13.12
C LEU A 92 -8.41 30.12 12.59
N LEU A 93 -8.36 29.90 11.27
CA LEU A 93 -7.50 28.89 10.64
C LEU A 93 -6.08 29.39 10.35
N MET A 94 -5.89 30.69 10.15
CA MET A 94 -4.57 31.32 9.98
C MET A 94 -3.79 31.37 11.29
#